data_AF-A0A978TXZ6-F1
#
_entry.id   AF-A0A978TXZ6-F1
#
_cell.length_a   1.000
_cell.length_b   1.000
_cell.length_c   1.000
_cell.angle_alpha   90.00
_cell.angle_beta   90.00
_cell.angle_gamma   90.00
#
_symmetry.space_group_name_H-M   'P 1'
#
loop_
_entity.id
_entity.type
_entity.pdbx_description
1 polymer ?
#
loop_
_entity_poly.entity_id
_entity_poly.type
_entity_poly.pdbx_seq_one_letter_code
_entity_poly.pdbx_strand_id
1 'polypeptide(L)'
;MVLGALHHLALVVSDRAQSEPFYDQVLGFLGYHQVESNEEFTLWWSAQAGGISITALPSGQHSEEGGQGAIATTKPWAAVDSGQGVDTNALEGASLSTTSTYDSASFSPFPEGTPVGSPEDRLRKSLGLYHVAFCAESQEQVDALYDLLLAMGANIVEAPAPYDHYAPGYYGVFFTDPDGIRMEVVHMPLQP
;
A
#
# COMPACT_ATOMS: atom_id res chain seq x y z
N MET A 1 -3.99 16.54 12.93
CA MET A 1 -3.04 15.42 12.76
C MET A 1 -3.15 14.49 13.96
N VAL A 2 -3.19 13.18 13.72
CA VAL A 2 -3.23 12.15 14.76
C VAL A 2 -1.83 11.55 14.86
N LEU A 3 -1.23 11.57 16.06
CA LEU A 3 0.08 10.95 16.28
C LEU A 3 -0.02 9.44 15.96
N GLY A 4 0.89 8.94 15.12
CA GLY A 4 0.90 7.55 14.67
C GLY A 4 0.12 7.25 13.38
N ALA A 5 -0.56 8.24 12.79
CA ALA A 5 -1.14 8.08 11.46
C ALA A 5 -0.06 8.00 10.37
N LEU A 6 -0.34 7.28 9.29
CA LEU A 6 0.51 7.27 8.10
C LEU A 6 0.46 8.66 7.44
N HIS A 7 1.61 9.30 7.26
CA HIS A 7 1.69 10.63 6.64
C HIS A 7 1.76 10.57 5.11
N HIS A 8 2.49 9.59 4.57
CA HIS A 8 2.59 9.39 3.14
C HIS A 8 3.01 7.96 2.80
N LEU A 9 2.68 7.52 1.58
CA LEU A 9 3.07 6.25 1.00
C LEU A 9 3.72 6.49 -0.37
N ALA A 10 4.91 5.94 -0.59
CA ALA A 10 5.58 6.00 -1.88
C ALA A 10 5.71 4.58 -2.45
N LEU A 11 5.29 4.39 -3.68
CA LEU A 11 5.30 3.10 -4.38
C LEU A 11 6.22 3.16 -5.59
N VAL A 12 6.87 2.03 -5.87
CA VAL A 12 7.63 1.84 -7.11
C VAL A 12 6.74 1.05 -8.07
N VAL A 13 6.56 1.58 -9.28
CA VAL A 13 5.77 0.97 -10.36
C VAL A 13 6.67 0.56 -11.52
N SER A 14 6.26 -0.45 -12.29
CA SER A 14 7.05 -0.88 -13.46
C SER A 14 6.93 0.09 -14.64
N ASP A 15 5.76 0.69 -14.84
CA ASP A 15 5.48 1.66 -15.91
C ASP A 15 4.62 2.82 -15.38
N ARG A 16 5.20 4.02 -15.30
CA ARG A 16 4.47 5.21 -14.83
C ARG A 16 3.38 5.64 -15.80
N ALA A 17 3.58 5.50 -17.12
CA ALA A 17 2.58 5.89 -18.10
C ALA A 17 1.32 5.01 -18.03
N GLN A 18 1.47 3.75 -17.62
CA GLN A 18 0.35 2.85 -17.34
C GLN A 18 -0.28 3.11 -15.97
N SER A 19 0.53 3.32 -14.94
CA SER A 19 0.05 3.43 -13.55
C SER A 19 -0.55 4.79 -13.21
N GLU A 20 -0.04 5.89 -13.75
CA GLU A 20 -0.51 7.23 -13.43
C GLU A 20 -2.01 7.44 -13.73
N PRO A 21 -2.57 7.07 -14.90
CA PRO A 21 -4.01 7.19 -15.16
C PRO A 21 -4.88 6.31 -14.26
N PHE A 22 -4.34 5.19 -13.76
CA PHE A 22 -5.02 4.32 -12.81
C PHE A 22 -5.10 4.98 -11.43
N TYR A 23 -3.95 5.40 -10.89
CA TYR A 23 -3.89 6.06 -9.59
C TYR A 23 -4.64 7.39 -9.59
N ASP A 24 -4.60 8.16 -10.68
CA ASP A 24 -5.31 9.44 -10.78
C ASP A 24 -6.84 9.27 -10.62
N GLN A 25 -7.43 8.26 -11.27
CA GLN A 25 -8.86 8.00 -11.14
C GLN A 25 -9.24 7.43 -9.77
N VAL A 26 -8.50 6.44 -9.27
CA VAL A 26 -8.80 5.80 -7.98
C VAL A 26 -8.60 6.78 -6.83
N LEU A 27 -7.45 7.47 -6.78
CA LEU A 27 -7.16 8.43 -5.72
C LEU A 27 -8.01 9.70 -5.86
N GLY A 28 -8.33 10.12 -7.08
CA GLY A 28 -9.27 11.20 -7.36
C GLY A 28 -10.65 10.92 -6.78
N PHE A 29 -11.17 9.70 -6.96
CA PHE A 29 -12.42 9.27 -6.33
C PHE A 29 -12.36 9.30 -4.80
N LEU A 30 -11.21 8.94 -4.22
CA LEU A 30 -10.96 8.98 -2.77
C LEU A 30 -10.66 10.39 -2.23
N GLY A 31 -10.78 11.43 -3.06
CA GLY A 31 -10.62 12.82 -2.65
C GLY A 31 -9.18 13.34 -2.60
N TYR A 32 -8.22 12.59 -3.16
CA TYR A 32 -6.89 13.09 -3.43
C TYR A 32 -6.90 13.92 -4.72
N HIS A 33 -5.94 14.82 -4.86
CA HIS A 33 -5.67 15.53 -6.11
C HIS A 33 -4.19 15.48 -6.43
N GLN A 34 -3.85 15.41 -7.72
CA GLN A 34 -2.47 15.46 -8.15
C GLN A 34 -1.88 16.85 -7.85
N VAL A 35 -0.76 16.87 -7.14
CA VAL A 35 -0.05 18.10 -6.79
C VAL A 35 1.24 18.27 -7.57
N GLU A 36 1.87 17.16 -7.98
CA GLU A 36 3.09 17.18 -8.78
C GLU A 36 3.15 15.94 -9.68
N SER A 37 3.63 16.12 -10.91
CA SER A 37 3.99 15.02 -11.81
C SER A 37 5.18 15.49 -12.65
N ASN A 38 6.30 14.80 -12.52
CA ASN A 38 7.56 15.10 -13.21
C ASN A 38 8.24 13.81 -13.68
N GLU A 39 9.45 13.88 -14.23
CA GLU A 39 10.16 12.70 -14.75
C GLU A 39 10.54 11.67 -13.68
N GLU A 40 10.60 12.05 -12.40
CA GLU A 40 11.00 11.19 -11.29
C GLU A 40 9.78 10.55 -10.59
N PHE A 41 8.72 11.32 -10.33
CA PHE A 41 7.56 10.84 -9.58
C PHE A 41 6.26 11.59 -9.93
N THR A 42 5.15 10.98 -9.55
CA THR A 42 3.83 11.62 -9.47
C THR A 42 3.35 11.56 -8.02
N LEU A 43 2.82 12.67 -7.49
CA LEU A 43 2.35 12.83 -6.12
C LEU A 43 0.91 13.33 -6.11
N TRP A 44 0.07 12.62 -5.36
CA TRP A 44 -1.29 13.02 -5.01
C TRP A 44 -1.38 13.36 -3.52
N TRP A 45 -2.19 14.35 -3.17
CA TRP A 45 -2.34 14.82 -1.80
C TRP A 45 -3.80 14.87 -1.35
N SER A 46 -4.02 14.48 -0.10
CA SER A 46 -5.27 14.70 0.63
C SER A 46 -4.96 15.41 1.95
N ALA A 47 -5.70 16.49 2.25
CA ALA A 47 -5.55 17.19 3.53
C ALA A 47 -5.91 16.32 4.74
N GLN A 48 -6.66 15.24 4.54
CA GLN A 48 -7.13 14.33 5.58
C GLN A 48 -6.23 13.10 5.74
N ALA A 49 -5.64 12.63 4.63
CA ALA A 49 -4.96 11.33 4.58
C ALA A 49 -3.48 11.41 4.11
N GLY A 50 -2.96 12.60 3.85
CA GLY A 50 -1.57 12.81 3.48
C GLY A 50 -1.27 12.53 2.01
N GLY A 51 -0.03 12.13 1.70
CA GLY A 51 0.48 12.01 0.34
C GLY A 51 0.60 10.57 -0.17
N ILE A 52 0.30 10.34 -1.43
CA ILE A 52 0.63 9.09 -2.12
C ILE A 52 1.43 9.42 -3.36
N SER A 53 2.57 8.76 -3.55
CA SER A 53 3.38 8.93 -4.76
C SER A 53 3.71 7.61 -5.43
N ILE A 54 3.90 7.69 -6.75
CA ILE A 54 4.48 6.61 -7.54
C ILE A 54 5.77 7.10 -8.21
N THR A 55 6.75 6.22 -8.31
CA THR A 55 7.98 6.43 -9.08
C THR A 55 8.25 5.19 -9.95
N ALA A 56 8.76 5.38 -11.16
CA ALA A 56 9.17 4.24 -11.98
C ALA A 56 10.59 3.80 -11.62
N LEU A 57 10.88 2.51 -11.77
CA LEU A 57 12.28 2.06 -11.75
C LEU A 57 13.06 2.83 -12.83
N PRO A 58 14.27 3.33 -12.53
CA PRO A 58 15.12 3.89 -13.56
C PRO A 58 15.33 2.82 -14.64
N SER A 59 14.92 3.12 -15.88
CA SER A 59 15.22 2.27 -17.02
C SER A 59 16.74 2.17 -17.14
N GLY A 60 17.30 1.03 -16.71
CA GLY A 60 18.73 0.89 -16.46
C GLY A 60 19.60 1.20 -17.67
N GLN A 61 20.57 2.10 -17.50
CA GLN A 61 21.86 1.93 -18.11
C GLN A 61 22.58 0.80 -17.36
N HIS A 62 22.34 -0.45 -17.76
CA HIS A 62 23.20 -1.57 -17.36
C HIS A 62 24.39 -1.63 -18.32
N SER A 63 25.49 -0.97 -18.01
CA SER A 63 26.81 -1.43 -18.44
C SER A 63 27.34 -2.36 -17.34
N GLU A 64 27.52 -3.63 -17.69
CA GLU A 64 28.25 -4.58 -16.85
C GLU A 64 29.69 -4.09 -16.67
N GLU A 65 30.01 -3.48 -15.54
CA GLU A 65 31.38 -3.46 -15.03
C GLU A 65 31.37 -4.01 -13.61
N GLY A 66 32.08 -5.13 -13.44
CA GLY A 66 32.30 -5.76 -12.16
C GLY A 66 33.01 -4.80 -11.21
N GLY A 67 32.30 -4.33 -10.21
CA GLY A 67 32.83 -3.57 -9.09
C GLY A 67 31.77 -3.49 -8.01
N GLN A 68 32.14 -3.82 -6.78
CA GLN A 68 31.31 -3.57 -5.60
C GLN A 68 30.95 -2.08 -5.54
N GLY A 69 29.75 -1.73 -6.01
CA GLY A 69 29.26 -0.37 -6.14
C GLY A 69 28.04 -0.17 -5.25
N ALA A 70 28.16 0.76 -4.30
CA ALA A 70 27.12 1.15 -3.36
C ALA A 70 25.82 1.57 -4.06
N ILE A 71 24.70 1.18 -3.46
CA ILE A 71 23.36 1.66 -3.82
C ILE A 71 23.37 3.19 -3.66
N ALA A 72 23.11 3.91 -4.74
CA ALA A 72 23.06 5.37 -4.71
C ALA A 72 21.95 5.82 -3.75
N THR A 73 22.35 6.42 -2.64
CA THR A 73 21.45 7.05 -1.68
C THR A 73 20.86 8.30 -2.34
N THR A 74 19.60 8.22 -2.78
CA THR A 74 18.83 9.38 -3.19
C THR A 74 18.71 10.35 -2.01
N LYS A 75 18.82 11.65 -2.29
CA LYS A 75 18.76 12.73 -1.29
C LYS A 75 17.57 12.54 -0.33
N PRO A 76 17.76 12.59 0.99
CA PRO A 76 16.64 12.70 1.93
C PRO A 76 15.93 14.04 1.73
N TRP A 77 14.60 14.01 1.65
CA TRP A 77 13.72 15.15 1.38
C TRP A 77 13.51 16.10 2.58
N ALA A 78 14.26 15.92 3.68
CA ALA A 78 14.07 16.70 4.90
C ALA A 78 14.99 17.94 4.93
N ALA A 79 14.44 19.13 4.67
CA ALA A 79 14.86 20.39 5.29
C ALA A 79 13.84 21.52 5.06
N VAL A 80 12.83 21.61 5.94
CA VAL A 80 12.38 22.92 6.45
C VAL A 80 12.59 22.88 7.95
N ASP A 81 13.44 23.79 8.40
CA ASP A 81 14.00 23.89 9.74
C ASP A 81 12.95 24.25 10.80
N SER A 82 12.91 23.45 11.87
CA SER A 82 12.52 23.94 13.19
C SER A 82 13.23 23.10 14.24
N GLY A 83 14.42 23.54 14.63
CA GLY A 83 15.25 22.89 15.63
C GLY A 83 14.56 22.69 16.99
N GLN A 84 14.87 21.55 17.62
CA GLN A 84 15.31 21.36 19.02
C GLN A 84 15.45 19.85 19.23
N GLY A 85 16.67 19.39 19.52
CA GLY A 85 17.00 17.97 19.69
C GLY A 85 16.48 17.39 21.01
N VAL A 86 16.20 16.09 21.02
CA VAL A 86 15.92 15.32 22.24
C VAL A 86 16.79 14.06 22.24
N ASP A 87 17.52 13.89 23.34
CA ASP A 87 18.45 12.79 23.64
C ASP A 87 17.76 11.42 23.64
N THR A 88 18.30 10.47 22.87
CA THR A 88 17.88 9.07 22.85
C THR A 88 18.88 8.20 23.61
N ASN A 89 18.75 8.15 24.94
CA ASN A 89 19.46 7.16 25.76
C ASN A 89 18.66 6.85 27.03
N ALA A 90 17.71 5.94 26.93
CA ALA A 90 17.23 5.14 28.05
C ALA A 90 16.40 3.96 27.53
N LEU A 91 16.54 2.82 28.21
CA LEU A 91 15.79 1.57 28.08
C LEU A 91 16.47 0.46 27.25
N GLU A 92 17.73 0.16 27.57
CA GLU A 92 18.16 -1.24 27.63
C GLU A 92 17.60 -1.87 28.92
N GLY A 93 16.92 -3.02 28.79
CA GLY A 93 16.61 -3.89 29.93
C GLY A 93 15.14 -4.22 30.15
N ALA A 94 14.55 -5.06 29.30
CA ALA A 94 13.41 -5.90 29.68
C ALA A 94 13.39 -7.17 28.82
N SER A 95 13.90 -8.27 29.38
CA SER A 95 13.68 -9.61 28.88
C SER A 95 12.26 -10.05 29.26
N LEU A 96 11.41 -10.34 28.27
CA LEU A 96 10.12 -10.98 28.47
C LEU A 96 10.02 -12.22 27.60
N SER A 97 10.07 -13.37 28.28
CA SER A 97 9.69 -14.68 27.74
C SER A 97 8.21 -14.66 27.39
N THR A 98 7.87 -14.92 26.12
CA THR A 98 6.50 -15.19 25.70
C THR A 98 6.47 -16.47 24.87
N THR A 99 6.19 -17.58 25.53
CA THR A 99 5.71 -18.78 24.85
C THR A 99 4.22 -18.56 24.57
N SER A 100 3.89 -18.11 23.37
CA SER A 100 2.55 -18.23 22.81
C SER A 100 2.63 -19.28 21.71
N THR A 101 2.08 -20.46 21.96
CA THR A 101 1.90 -21.49 20.93
C THR A 101 0.80 -21.01 19.97
N TYR A 102 1.20 -20.22 18.99
CA TYR A 102 0.38 -19.88 17.83
C TYR A 102 0.50 -21.04 16.84
N ASP A 103 -0.57 -21.82 16.69
CA ASP A 103 -0.64 -22.89 15.71
C ASP A 103 -0.92 -22.30 14.32
N SER A 104 0.16 -22.09 13.56
CA SER A 104 0.13 -21.55 12.20
C SER A 104 -0.49 -22.48 11.16
N ALA A 105 -0.87 -23.71 11.52
CA ALA A 105 -1.41 -24.70 10.58
C ALA A 105 -2.92 -24.56 10.32
N SER A 106 -3.63 -23.71 11.07
CA SER A 106 -5.11 -23.58 10.97
C SER A 106 -5.60 -22.37 10.17
N PHE A 107 -4.69 -21.49 9.72
CA PHE A 107 -5.01 -20.32 8.90
C PHE A 107 -4.65 -20.60 7.43
N SER A 108 -5.65 -20.95 6.62
CA SER A 108 -5.55 -20.86 5.17
C SER A 108 -6.61 -19.88 4.68
N PRO A 109 -6.23 -18.66 4.23
CA PRO A 109 -7.18 -17.69 3.66
C PRO A 109 -7.61 -18.08 2.23
N PHE A 110 -7.24 -19.26 1.74
CA PHE A 110 -7.57 -19.74 0.41
C PHE A 110 -8.33 -21.07 0.48
N PRO A 111 -9.45 -21.22 -0.26
CA PRO A 111 -10.15 -22.50 -0.37
C PRO A 111 -9.29 -23.55 -1.08
N GLU A 112 -9.45 -24.81 -0.67
CA GLU A 112 -8.74 -25.96 -1.25
C GLU A 112 -8.94 -26.03 -2.78
N GLY A 113 -7.83 -26.14 -3.53
CA GLY A 113 -7.86 -26.38 -4.98
C GLY A 113 -7.32 -25.25 -5.88
N THR A 114 -6.79 -24.17 -5.33
CA THR A 114 -6.08 -23.16 -6.14
C THR A 114 -4.72 -23.70 -6.62
N PRO A 115 -4.33 -23.54 -7.91
CA PRO A 115 -3.01 -23.93 -8.38
C PRO A 115 -1.91 -23.20 -7.60
N VAL A 116 -1.25 -23.93 -6.72
CA VAL A 116 -0.20 -23.43 -5.84
C VAL A 116 1.07 -23.28 -6.66
N GLY A 117 1.38 -22.04 -7.09
CA GLY A 117 2.73 -21.68 -7.53
C GLY A 117 3.78 -22.06 -6.47
N SER A 118 5.03 -22.28 -6.89
CA SER A 118 6.04 -22.88 -6.01
C SER A 118 6.24 -22.06 -4.73
N PRO A 119 6.61 -22.68 -3.60
CA PRO A 119 6.95 -21.96 -2.37
C PRO A 119 8.01 -20.86 -2.57
N GLU A 120 8.91 -21.05 -3.53
CA GLU A 120 9.93 -20.07 -3.92
C GLU A 120 9.35 -18.86 -4.70
N ASP A 121 8.30 -19.05 -5.51
CA ASP A 121 7.56 -17.95 -6.17
C ASP A 121 6.74 -17.12 -5.17
N ARG A 122 6.25 -17.78 -4.12
CA ARG A 122 5.56 -17.10 -3.01
C ARG A 122 6.54 -16.23 -2.23
N LEU A 123 7.76 -16.73 -1.96
CA LEU A 123 8.75 -16.05 -1.12
C LEU A 123 9.50 -14.91 -1.84
N ARG A 124 9.78 -15.03 -3.13
CA ARG A 124 10.34 -13.93 -3.94
C ARG A 124 9.38 -12.73 -4.10
N LYS A 125 8.09 -12.95 -3.86
CA LYS A 125 7.02 -11.94 -3.79
C LYS A 125 6.62 -11.53 -2.35
N SER A 126 7.25 -12.07 -1.29
CA SER A 126 6.69 -11.97 0.08
C SER A 126 7.50 -11.18 1.12
N LEU A 127 8.46 -10.35 0.73
CA LEU A 127 9.04 -9.34 1.63
C LEU A 127 8.80 -7.97 1.01
N GLY A 128 7.84 -7.21 1.54
CA GLY A 128 7.40 -5.95 0.96
C GLY A 128 5.96 -5.58 1.36
N LEU A 129 5.37 -4.62 0.66
CA LEU A 129 3.96 -4.24 0.83
C LEU A 129 3.05 -5.36 0.33
N TYR A 130 2.23 -5.94 1.22
CA TYR A 130 1.30 -7.02 0.86
C TYR A 130 -0.01 -6.48 0.27
N HIS A 131 -0.63 -5.51 0.95
CA HIS A 131 -1.76 -4.77 0.44
C HIS A 131 -1.83 -3.38 1.07
N VAL A 132 -2.64 -2.49 0.49
CA VAL A 132 -3.01 -1.19 1.07
C VAL A 132 -4.53 -1.05 1.07
N ALA A 133 -5.09 -0.57 2.17
CA ALA A 133 -6.52 -0.35 2.32
C ALA A 133 -6.84 1.13 2.56
N PHE A 134 -7.89 1.64 1.93
CA PHE A 134 -8.42 2.98 2.11
C PHE A 134 -9.80 2.93 2.77
N CYS A 135 -10.08 3.90 3.63
CA CYS A 135 -11.38 4.02 4.26
C CYS A 135 -12.40 4.65 3.30
N ALA A 136 -13.59 4.07 3.25
CA ALA A 136 -14.80 4.67 2.69
C ALA A 136 -15.74 5.12 3.82
N GLU A 137 -16.42 6.25 3.60
CA GLU A 137 -17.38 6.82 4.55
C GLU A 137 -18.67 5.99 4.63
N SER A 138 -19.00 5.23 3.58
CA SER A 138 -20.19 4.39 3.52
C SER A 138 -20.04 3.19 2.58
N GLN A 139 -20.98 2.24 2.65
CA GLN A 139 -21.03 1.09 1.72
C GLN A 139 -21.32 1.55 0.29
N GLU A 140 -22.16 2.56 0.11
CA GLU A 140 -22.48 3.13 -1.20
C GLU A 140 -21.25 3.74 -1.88
N GLN A 141 -20.29 4.26 -1.11
CA GLN A 141 -19.02 4.74 -1.66
C GLN A 141 -18.14 3.58 -2.15
N VAL A 142 -18.18 2.43 -1.48
CA VAL A 142 -17.49 1.20 -1.94
C VAL A 142 -18.11 0.73 -3.26
N ASP A 143 -19.45 0.71 -3.35
CA ASP A 143 -20.17 0.33 -4.57
C ASP A 143 -19.90 1.30 -5.73
N ALA A 144 -19.88 2.61 -5.46
CA ALA A 144 -19.59 3.63 -6.47
C ALA A 144 -18.13 3.53 -6.98
N LEU A 145 -17.17 3.19 -6.11
CA LEU A 145 -15.81 2.90 -6.56
C LEU A 145 -15.78 1.63 -7.43
N TYR A 146 -16.54 0.60 -7.08
CA TYR A 146 -16.62 -0.61 -7.87
C TYR A 146 -17.12 -0.34 -9.30
N ASP A 147 -18.14 0.51 -9.47
CA ASP A 147 -18.60 0.95 -10.78
C ASP A 147 -17.50 1.69 -11.57
N LEU A 148 -16.71 2.54 -10.91
CA LEU A 148 -15.55 3.20 -11.51
C LEU A 148 -14.49 2.17 -11.96
N LEU A 149 -14.16 1.20 -11.10
CA LEU A 149 -13.19 0.15 -11.40
C LEU A 149 -13.62 -0.70 -12.61
N LEU A 150 -14.91 -1.01 -12.72
CA LEU A 150 -15.49 -1.69 -13.89
C LEU A 150 -15.34 -0.84 -15.16
N ALA A 151 -15.65 0.46 -15.08
CA ALA A 151 -15.53 1.37 -16.23
C ALA A 151 -14.08 1.53 -16.72
N MET A 152 -13.11 1.49 -15.79
CA MET A 152 -11.68 1.53 -16.09
C MET A 152 -11.15 0.20 -16.66
N GLY A 153 -11.89 -0.91 -16.51
CA GLY A 153 -11.39 -2.24 -16.81
C GLY A 153 -10.29 -2.70 -15.84
N ALA A 154 -10.34 -2.24 -14.59
CA ALA A 154 -9.38 -2.61 -13.56
C ALA A 154 -9.49 -4.10 -13.20
N ASN A 155 -8.39 -4.68 -12.69
CA ASN A 155 -8.38 -6.06 -12.23
C ASN A 155 -9.02 -6.17 -10.84
N ILE A 156 -10.30 -6.52 -10.79
CA ILE A 156 -11.03 -6.76 -9.54
C ILE A 156 -10.75 -8.18 -9.06
N VAL A 157 -10.26 -8.30 -7.83
CA VAL A 157 -9.97 -9.57 -7.16
C VAL A 157 -11.23 -10.11 -6.49
N GLU A 158 -11.96 -9.25 -5.78
CA GLU A 158 -13.21 -9.56 -5.12
C GLU A 158 -14.16 -8.35 -5.23
N ALA A 159 -15.38 -8.59 -5.69
CA ALA A 159 -16.43 -7.58 -5.79
C ALA A 159 -16.89 -7.11 -4.39
N PRO A 160 -17.56 -5.94 -4.28
CA PRO A 160 -18.11 -5.46 -3.02
C PRO A 160 -18.93 -6.52 -2.30
N ALA A 161 -18.56 -6.79 -1.05
CA ALA A 161 -19.24 -7.78 -0.23
C ALA A 161 -19.08 -7.47 1.26
N PRO A 162 -19.99 -7.99 2.12
CA PRO A 162 -19.77 -8.01 3.56
C PRO A 162 -18.72 -9.05 3.95
N TYR A 163 -17.79 -8.64 4.82
CA TYR A 163 -16.74 -9.47 5.39
C TYR A 163 -16.88 -9.53 6.92
N ASP A 164 -18.05 -9.96 7.41
CA ASP A 164 -18.37 -10.01 8.84
C ASP A 164 -17.40 -10.86 9.68
N HIS A 165 -16.67 -11.78 9.04
CA HIS A 165 -15.64 -12.58 9.68
C HIS A 165 -14.35 -11.80 10.01
N TYR A 166 -14.13 -10.63 9.41
CA TYR A 166 -13.05 -9.70 9.79
C TYR A 166 -13.51 -8.79 10.93
N ALA A 167 -14.67 -8.16 10.76
CA ALA A 167 -15.31 -7.34 11.77
C ALA A 167 -16.80 -7.19 11.42
N PRO A 168 -17.70 -7.09 12.41
CA PRO A 168 -19.11 -6.80 12.15
C PRO A 168 -19.29 -5.52 11.32
N GLY A 169 -19.99 -5.63 10.18
CA GLY A 169 -20.27 -4.49 9.31
C GLY A 169 -19.12 -4.07 8.39
N TYR A 170 -18.02 -4.84 8.35
CA TYR A 170 -16.97 -4.67 7.36
C TYR A 170 -17.52 -4.90 5.97
N TYR A 171 -17.42 -3.90 5.09
CA TYR A 171 -17.86 -3.99 3.71
C TYR A 171 -16.76 -3.45 2.81
N GLY A 172 -16.28 -4.24 1.86
CA GLY A 172 -15.08 -3.87 1.10
C GLY A 172 -15.05 -4.44 -0.30
N VAL A 173 -14.19 -3.85 -1.13
CA VAL A 173 -13.86 -4.28 -2.48
C VAL A 173 -12.36 -4.47 -2.60
N PHE A 174 -11.92 -5.52 -3.28
CA PHE A 174 -10.51 -5.83 -3.47
C PHE A 174 -10.16 -5.85 -4.96
N PHE A 175 -9.07 -5.18 -5.31
CA PHE A 175 -8.59 -5.07 -6.68
C PHE A 175 -7.06 -4.97 -6.68
N THR A 176 -6.45 -4.95 -7.85
CA THR A 176 -5.01 -4.69 -7.96
C THR A 176 -4.73 -3.47 -8.82
N ASP A 177 -3.61 -2.82 -8.52
CA ASP A 177 -2.99 -1.89 -9.45
C ASP A 177 -2.40 -2.62 -10.68
N PRO A 178 -1.87 -1.89 -11.68
CA PRO A 178 -1.27 -2.50 -12.86
C PRO A 178 -0.07 -3.42 -12.58
N ASP A 179 0.65 -3.19 -11.47
CA ASP A 179 1.79 -3.99 -11.03
C ASP A 179 1.37 -5.21 -10.16
N GLY A 180 0.10 -5.32 -9.82
CA GLY A 180 -0.45 -6.41 -9.02
C GLY A 180 -0.41 -6.17 -7.51
N ILE A 181 -0.12 -4.94 -7.05
CA ILE A 181 -0.26 -4.55 -5.65
C ILE A 181 -1.73 -4.64 -5.28
N ARG A 182 -2.04 -5.42 -4.24
CA ARG A 182 -3.42 -5.57 -3.78
C ARG A 182 -3.88 -4.31 -3.08
N MET A 183 -4.98 -3.76 -3.55
CA MET A 183 -5.63 -2.58 -3.01
C MET A 183 -7.01 -2.95 -2.50
N GLU A 184 -7.45 -2.22 -1.49
CA GLU A 184 -8.74 -2.39 -0.85
C GLU A 184 -9.36 -1.03 -0.58
N VAL A 185 -10.68 -0.94 -0.77
CA VAL A 185 -11.47 0.15 -0.20
C VAL A 185 -12.54 -0.46 0.68
N VAL A 186 -12.57 0.00 1.93
CA VAL A 186 -13.37 -0.61 2.99
C VAL A 186 -14.17 0.45 3.73
N HIS A 187 -15.45 0.18 3.91
CA HIS A 187 -16.26 0.80 4.95
C HIS A 187 -16.23 -0.09 6.20
N MET A 188 -15.63 0.42 7.27
CA MET A 188 -15.68 -0.18 8.58
C MET A 188 -16.48 0.74 9.50
N PRO A 189 -17.67 0.35 9.98
CA PRO A 189 -18.37 1.13 10.99
C PRO A 189 -17.51 1.17 12.25
N LEU A 190 -17.40 2.36 12.86
CA LEU A 190 -16.70 2.54 14.13
C LEU A 190 -17.23 1.51 15.14
N GLN A 191 -16.36 0.60 15.59
CA GLN A 191 -16.70 -0.27 16.72
C GLN A 191 -16.76 0.60 17.99
N PRO A 192 -17.79 0.43 18.84
CA PRO A 192 -17.97 1.20 20.06
C PRO A 192 -16.87 0.98 21.10
#